data_AF-A0A2D6FG51-F1
#
_entry.id   AF-A0A2D6FG51-F1
#
_cell.length_a   1.000
_cell.length_b   1.000
_cell.length_c   1.000
_cell.angle_alpha   90.00
_cell.angle_beta   90.00
_cell.angle_gamma   90.00
#
_symmetry.space_group_name_H-M   'P 1'
#
loop_
_entity.id
_entity.type
_entity.pdbx_description
1 polymer ?
#
loop_
_entity_poly.entity_id
_entity_poly.type
_entity_poly.pdbx_seq_one_letter_code
_entity_poly.pdbx_strand_id
1 'polypeptide(L)'
;MRTCYEKVHENVSARLSPSEETMYCSALFDFFAHPPEDAREAAIEYLRAASEWLTDDERMSLTPVPVEYITLSCPHCGARDWVLDEARGDRVCERCGLSEASSQVHKKFLPFDRPPPRVSNMYRRSTHFAFMLNSLVTHRPPPEMLALIEAELVRQRCKVAYLTLNRLCQIMRTVGLKNHYALSPSILSTLKGEALPHLSINDIDRLYRLFERVQRAFDEVIASVDVNRHNFVSYPFLLRQCLQMIGRADLAQHLPHLKTPEKRRQQCLIWDAVLKKLAL
;
A
#
# COMPACT_ATOMS: atom_id res chain seq x y z
N MET A 1 23.71 -4.43 7.02
CA MET A 1 23.24 -4.41 5.61
C MET A 1 24.46 -4.83 4.78
N ARG A 2 24.49 -6.01 4.15
CA ARG A 2 25.66 -6.36 3.32
C ARG A 2 25.56 -5.58 2.01
N THR A 3 26.47 -4.66 1.79
CA THR A 3 26.56 -3.84 0.58
C THR A 3 27.25 -4.63 -0.53
N CYS A 4 26.70 -4.57 -1.75
CA CYS A 4 27.34 -5.16 -2.93
C CYS A 4 28.66 -4.42 -3.25
N TYR A 5 29.62 -5.10 -3.86
CA TYR A 5 30.95 -4.54 -4.09
C TYR A 5 30.90 -3.31 -5.01
N GLU A 6 29.94 -3.23 -5.93
CA GLU A 6 29.71 -2.08 -6.83
C GLU A 6 29.30 -0.84 -6.04
N LYS A 7 28.46 -1.03 -5.02
CA LYS A 7 28.03 0.07 -4.15
C LYS A 7 29.16 0.52 -3.23
N VAL A 8 30.00 -0.42 -2.79
CA VAL A 8 31.21 -0.10 -2.03
C VAL A 8 32.21 0.63 -2.93
N HIS A 9 32.36 0.22 -4.18
CA HIS A 9 33.20 0.86 -5.19
C HIS A 9 32.78 2.31 -5.45
N GLU A 10 31.49 2.56 -5.70
CA GLU A 10 30.96 3.92 -5.87
C GLU A 10 31.26 4.82 -4.66
N ASN A 11 31.10 4.30 -3.45
CA ASN A 11 31.39 5.05 -2.22
C ASN A 11 32.88 5.33 -2.04
N VAL A 12 33.74 4.38 -2.41
CA VAL A 12 35.21 4.53 -2.35
C VAL A 12 35.65 5.56 -3.40
N SER A 13 35.23 5.42 -4.65
CA SER A 13 35.57 6.38 -5.72
C SER A 13 35.10 7.80 -5.41
N ALA A 14 33.94 7.96 -4.76
CA ALA A 14 33.40 9.27 -4.40
C ALA A 14 34.18 10.00 -3.28
N ARG A 15 35.00 9.29 -2.48
CA ARG A 15 35.74 9.86 -1.35
C ARG A 15 37.25 10.03 -1.58
N LEU A 16 37.80 9.41 -2.63
CA LEU A 16 39.23 9.47 -2.92
C LEU A 16 39.61 10.77 -3.61
N SER A 17 40.83 11.25 -3.39
CA SER A 17 41.39 12.34 -4.19
C SER A 17 41.78 11.85 -5.59
N PRO A 18 41.92 12.73 -6.61
CA PRO A 18 42.23 12.32 -7.98
C PRO A 18 43.51 11.48 -8.15
N SER A 19 44.50 11.69 -7.27
CA SER A 19 45.74 10.90 -7.25
C SER A 19 45.51 9.50 -6.69
N GLU A 20 44.71 9.37 -5.65
CA GLU A 20 44.39 8.10 -4.99
C GLU A 20 43.40 7.27 -5.82
N GLU A 21 42.47 7.93 -6.51
CA GLU A 21 41.54 7.31 -7.45
C GLU A 21 42.28 6.60 -8.59
N THR A 22 43.34 7.21 -9.11
CA THR A 22 44.19 6.59 -10.15
C THR A 22 44.87 5.32 -9.65
N MET A 23 45.37 5.33 -8.41
CA MET A 23 45.99 4.15 -7.79
C MET A 23 44.97 3.05 -7.50
N TYR A 24 43.79 3.42 -7.02
CA TYR A 24 42.68 2.52 -6.75
C TYR A 24 42.14 1.84 -8.02
N CYS A 25 41.92 2.61 -9.09
CA CYS A 25 41.49 2.08 -10.38
C CYS A 25 42.55 1.17 -11.02
N SER A 26 43.84 1.49 -10.82
CA SER A 26 44.95 0.63 -11.26
C SER A 26 44.96 -0.71 -10.52
N ALA A 27 44.77 -0.70 -9.19
CA ALA A 27 44.71 -1.91 -8.37
C ALA A 27 43.49 -2.81 -8.71
N LEU A 28 42.40 -2.21 -9.20
CA LEU A 28 41.18 -2.92 -9.60
C LEU A 28 41.11 -3.24 -11.10
N PHE A 29 42.13 -2.87 -11.88
CA PHE A 29 42.12 -3.02 -13.32
C PHE A 29 41.90 -4.48 -13.74
N ASP A 30 42.64 -5.42 -13.13
CA ASP A 30 42.53 -6.85 -13.43
C ASP A 30 41.17 -7.43 -13.04
N PHE A 31 40.61 -6.97 -11.91
CA PHE A 31 39.28 -7.38 -11.45
C PHE A 31 38.16 -6.93 -12.40
N PHE A 32 38.20 -5.68 -12.88
CA PHE A 32 37.20 -5.18 -13.82
C PHE A 32 37.37 -5.73 -15.24
N ALA A 33 38.60 -6.12 -15.62
CA ALA A 33 38.85 -6.78 -16.89
C ALA A 33 38.28 -8.21 -16.92
N HIS A 34 38.28 -8.92 -15.79
CA HIS A 34 37.83 -10.30 -15.68
C HIS A 34 36.98 -10.52 -14.41
N PRO A 35 35.76 -9.96 -14.35
CA PRO A 35 34.91 -10.16 -13.18
C PRO A 35 34.43 -11.61 -13.12
N PRO A 36 34.57 -12.31 -11.99
CA PRO A 36 34.04 -13.66 -11.84
C PRO A 36 32.50 -13.66 -11.91
N GLU A 37 31.92 -14.70 -12.51
CA GLU A 37 30.47 -14.82 -12.69
C GLU A 37 29.73 -14.99 -11.34
N ASP A 38 30.39 -15.63 -10.37
CA ASP A 38 29.86 -15.83 -9.03
C ASP A 38 30.03 -14.59 -8.16
N ALA A 39 28.91 -13.97 -7.78
CA ALA A 39 28.89 -12.74 -6.97
C ALA A 39 29.64 -12.86 -5.62
N ARG A 40 29.75 -14.07 -5.07
CA ARG A 40 30.50 -14.34 -3.84
C ARG A 40 32.00 -14.31 -4.07
N GLU A 41 32.46 -14.87 -5.18
CA GLU A 41 33.87 -14.85 -5.58
C GLU A 41 34.28 -13.43 -5.96
N ALA A 42 33.41 -12.71 -6.70
CA ALA A 42 33.60 -11.30 -7.03
C ALA A 42 33.81 -10.43 -5.79
N ALA A 43 32.98 -10.62 -4.75
CA ALA A 43 33.11 -9.88 -3.50
C ALA A 43 34.43 -10.19 -2.75
N ILE A 44 34.92 -11.43 -2.82
CA ILE A 44 36.17 -11.84 -2.17
C ILE A 44 37.38 -11.28 -2.91
N GLU A 45 37.39 -11.35 -4.24
CA GLU A 45 38.48 -10.82 -5.07
C GLU A 45 38.53 -9.30 -5.00
N TYR A 46 37.36 -8.64 -5.06
CA TYR A 46 37.27 -7.20 -4.84
C TYR A 46 37.76 -6.83 -3.43
N LEU A 47 37.37 -7.56 -2.38
CA LEU A 47 37.84 -7.32 -1.02
C LEU A 47 39.37 -7.43 -0.90
N ARG A 48 39.99 -8.37 -1.64
CA ARG A 48 41.45 -8.52 -1.67
C ARG A 48 42.11 -7.33 -2.36
N ALA A 49 41.64 -6.99 -3.56
CA ALA A 49 42.22 -5.92 -4.37
C ALA A 49 42.00 -4.52 -3.78
N ALA A 50 40.82 -4.25 -3.22
CA ALA A 50 40.46 -2.96 -2.62
C ALA A 50 40.82 -2.85 -1.13
N SER A 51 41.51 -3.84 -0.55
CA SER A 51 41.70 -3.96 0.90
C SER A 51 42.32 -2.74 1.58
N GLU A 52 43.15 -1.96 0.88
CA GLU A 52 43.82 -0.76 1.40
C GLU A 52 42.90 0.47 1.47
N TRP A 53 41.85 0.51 0.62
CA TRP A 53 40.95 1.65 0.49
C TRP A 53 39.61 1.46 1.17
N LEU A 54 39.38 0.32 1.85
CA LEU A 54 38.13 -0.03 2.52
C LEU A 54 38.14 0.36 4.01
N THR A 55 37.02 0.91 4.50
CA THR A 55 36.81 1.09 5.95
C THR A 55 36.52 -0.25 6.63
N ASP A 56 36.65 -0.31 7.96
CA ASP A 56 36.37 -1.53 8.72
C ASP A 56 34.92 -2.02 8.56
N ASP A 57 33.96 -1.09 8.46
CA ASP A 57 32.55 -1.42 8.23
C ASP A 57 32.29 -1.99 6.82
N GLU A 58 32.97 -1.45 5.80
CA GLU A 58 32.90 -1.94 4.41
C GLU A 58 33.59 -3.30 4.28
N ARG A 59 34.74 -3.47 4.93
CA ARG A 59 35.47 -4.74 5.01
C ARG A 59 34.61 -5.82 5.66
N MET A 60 34.00 -5.53 6.80
CA MET A 60 33.10 -6.44 7.51
C MET A 60 31.82 -6.76 6.72
N SER A 61 31.39 -5.85 5.84
CA SER A 61 30.23 -6.09 4.97
C SER A 61 30.54 -7.04 3.82
N LEU A 62 31.79 -7.04 3.34
CA LEU A 62 32.28 -7.87 2.25
C LEU A 62 32.86 -9.22 2.70
N THR A 63 33.23 -9.37 3.99
CA THR A 63 33.75 -10.64 4.49
C THR A 63 32.69 -11.75 4.44
N PRO A 64 33.00 -12.90 3.80
CA PRO A 64 32.08 -14.03 3.78
C PRO A 64 31.99 -14.63 5.18
N VAL A 65 30.78 -14.67 5.75
CA VAL A 65 30.55 -15.43 6.99
C VAL A 65 30.43 -16.91 6.62
N PRO A 66 31.19 -17.81 7.28
CA PRO A 66 31.05 -19.23 7.05
C PRO A 66 29.64 -19.68 7.38
N VAL A 67 29.00 -20.37 6.43
CA VAL A 67 27.70 -21.00 6.63
C VAL A 67 27.97 -22.37 7.24
N GLU A 68 27.60 -22.58 8.49
CA GLU A 68 27.56 -23.92 9.07
C GLU A 68 26.33 -24.65 8.52
N TYR A 69 26.57 -25.65 7.67
CA TYR A 69 25.51 -26.54 7.22
C TYR A 69 25.22 -27.55 8.33
N ILE A 70 24.11 -27.36 9.05
CA ILE A 70 23.54 -28.43 9.86
C ILE A 70 23.06 -29.50 8.88
N THR A 71 23.85 -30.56 8.75
CA THR A 71 23.63 -31.68 7.83
C THR A 71 22.49 -32.54 8.33
N LEU A 72 21.25 -32.19 7.97
CA LEU A 72 20.07 -33.01 8.23
C LEU A 72 19.72 -33.81 6.97
N SER A 73 19.90 -35.13 7.04
CA SER A 73 19.37 -36.07 6.06
C SER A 73 17.84 -35.98 5.98
N CYS A 74 17.28 -36.13 4.78
CA CYS A 74 15.83 -36.13 4.57
C CYS A 74 15.14 -37.18 5.44
N PRO A 75 14.14 -36.82 6.27
CA PRO A 75 13.46 -37.79 7.13
C PRO A 75 12.64 -38.82 6.33
N HIS A 76 12.27 -38.50 5.09
CA HIS A 76 11.46 -39.38 4.25
C HIS A 76 12.28 -40.39 3.43
N CYS A 77 13.43 -39.99 2.87
CA CYS A 77 14.20 -40.84 1.96
C CYS A 77 15.69 -40.99 2.33
N GLY A 78 16.14 -40.35 3.40
CA GLY A 78 17.54 -40.37 3.85
C GLY A 78 18.53 -39.65 2.93
N ALA A 79 18.07 -39.06 1.82
CA ALA A 79 18.93 -38.31 0.91
C ALA A 79 19.50 -37.06 1.60
N ARG A 80 20.71 -36.66 1.21
CA ARG A 80 21.36 -35.44 1.70
C ARG A 80 21.19 -34.25 0.75
N ASP A 81 20.64 -34.53 -0.43
CA ASP A 81 20.51 -33.57 -1.52
C ASP A 81 19.20 -32.78 -1.33
N TRP A 82 19.37 -31.54 -0.92
CA TRP A 82 18.30 -30.56 -0.72
C TRP A 82 18.56 -29.37 -1.64
N VAL A 83 17.54 -28.96 -2.38
CA VAL A 83 17.51 -27.71 -3.15
C VAL A 83 16.74 -26.67 -2.36
N LEU A 84 17.23 -25.44 -2.29
CA LEU A 84 16.51 -24.34 -1.65
C LEU A 84 15.59 -23.67 -2.67
N ASP A 85 14.29 -23.67 -2.42
CA ASP A 85 13.34 -22.77 -3.08
C ASP A 85 13.42 -21.39 -2.42
N GLU A 86 14.22 -20.51 -3.03
CA GLU A 86 14.48 -19.17 -2.53
C GLU A 86 13.23 -18.29 -2.43
N ALA A 87 12.21 -18.52 -3.27
CA ALA A 87 11.01 -17.70 -3.31
C ALA A 87 10.07 -18.01 -2.13
N ARG A 88 10.06 -19.26 -1.67
CA ARG A 88 9.23 -19.73 -0.56
C ARG A 88 9.99 -19.84 0.77
N GLY A 89 11.33 -19.88 0.72
CA GLY A 89 12.16 -20.13 1.89
C GLY A 89 12.11 -21.59 2.35
N ASP A 90 11.70 -22.50 1.45
CA ASP A 90 11.58 -23.92 1.73
C ASP A 90 12.77 -24.66 1.15
N ARG A 91 13.25 -25.70 1.84
CA ARG A 91 14.18 -26.67 1.24
C ARG A 91 13.35 -27.84 0.70
N VAL A 92 13.60 -28.21 -0.54
CA VAL A 92 12.93 -29.30 -1.25
C VAL A 92 13.94 -30.40 -1.51
N CYS A 93 13.65 -31.62 -1.07
CA CYS A 93 14.47 -32.77 -1.39
C CYS A 93 14.27 -33.15 -2.87
N GLU A 94 15.35 -33.24 -3.65
CA GLU A 94 15.25 -33.56 -5.09
C GLU A 94 14.71 -34.97 -5.34
N ARG A 95 14.92 -35.89 -4.39
CA ARG A 95 14.59 -37.31 -4.59
C ARG A 95 13.13 -37.64 -4.31
N CYS A 96 12.52 -37.01 -3.31
CA CYS A 96 11.16 -37.32 -2.88
C CYS A 96 10.21 -36.13 -2.93
N GLY A 97 10.70 -34.92 -3.24
CA GLY A 97 9.89 -33.71 -3.30
C GLY A 97 9.41 -33.21 -1.94
N LEU A 98 9.94 -33.75 -0.83
CA LEU A 98 9.60 -33.27 0.51
C LEU A 98 10.07 -31.83 0.66
N SER A 99 9.14 -30.91 0.88
CA SER A 99 9.41 -29.51 1.19
C SER A 99 9.35 -29.28 2.70
N GLU A 100 10.43 -28.76 3.28
CA GLU A 100 10.49 -28.33 4.68
C GLU A 100 10.80 -26.84 4.76
N ALA A 101 10.14 -26.12 5.68
CA ALA A 101 10.47 -24.73 5.94
C ALA A 101 11.91 -24.62 6.42
N SER A 102 12.75 -23.93 5.64
CA SER A 102 14.15 -23.71 5.99
C SER A 102 14.27 -22.41 6.78
N SER A 103 14.88 -22.48 7.97
CA SER A 103 15.25 -21.25 8.70
C SER A 103 16.38 -20.48 8.01
N GLN A 104 17.02 -21.08 7.00
CA GLN A 104 18.01 -20.45 6.14
C GLN A 104 17.32 -19.75 4.98
N VAL A 105 16.60 -18.66 5.27
CA VAL A 105 16.11 -17.75 4.23
C VAL A 105 17.30 -16.91 3.76
N HIS A 106 17.65 -16.96 2.48
CA HIS A 106 18.66 -16.08 1.90
C HIS A 106 18.20 -14.63 2.11
N LYS A 107 19.00 -13.79 2.77
CA LYS A 107 18.62 -12.39 3.13
C LYS A 107 18.12 -11.57 1.92
N LYS A 108 18.50 -11.94 0.70
CA LYS A 108 18.01 -11.32 -0.55
C LYS A 108 16.46 -11.32 -0.70
N PHE A 109 15.74 -12.19 0.00
CA PHE A 109 14.29 -12.33 -0.10
C PHE A 109 13.51 -11.94 1.16
N LEU A 110 14.18 -11.39 2.19
CA LEU A 110 13.45 -10.87 3.35
C LEU A 110 12.63 -9.64 2.94
N PRO A 111 11.33 -9.55 3.32
CA PRO A 111 10.48 -8.40 3.02
C PRO A 111 11.07 -7.05 3.50
N PHE A 112 11.95 -7.10 4.50
CA PHE A 112 12.61 -5.94 5.10
C PHE A 112 13.80 -5.39 4.29
N ASP A 113 14.36 -6.17 3.36
CA ASP A 113 15.52 -5.78 2.54
C ASP A 113 15.10 -5.13 1.20
N ARG A 114 13.82 -5.22 0.83
CA ARG A 114 13.26 -4.32 -0.19
C ARG A 114 12.99 -2.99 0.50
N PRO A 115 13.54 -1.84 0.01
CA PRO A 115 12.97 -0.57 0.42
C PRO A 115 11.46 -0.69 0.14
N PRO A 116 10.58 -0.35 1.10
CA PRO A 116 9.16 -0.32 0.81
C PRO A 116 9.02 0.46 -0.49
N PRO A 117 8.22 0.00 -1.47
CA PRO A 117 8.00 0.79 -2.66
C PRO A 117 7.71 2.19 -2.16
N ARG A 118 8.41 3.20 -2.71
CA ARG A 118 8.09 4.59 -2.43
C ARG A 118 6.69 4.78 -3.01
N VAL A 119 5.67 4.33 -2.28
CA VAL A 119 4.30 4.79 -2.42
C VAL A 119 4.41 6.22 -1.98
N SER A 120 4.81 7.05 -2.94
CA SER A 120 4.58 8.46 -2.86
C SER A 120 3.13 8.56 -2.43
N ASN A 121 2.88 9.23 -1.30
CA ASN A 121 1.55 9.63 -0.88
C ASN A 121 0.99 10.69 -1.86
N MET A 122 1.25 10.52 -3.15
CA MET A 122 0.64 11.20 -4.26
C MET A 122 -0.86 10.94 -4.17
N TYR A 123 -1.60 12.04 -4.16
CA TYR A 123 -3.04 12.03 -4.27
C TYR A 123 -3.47 11.13 -5.44
N ARG A 124 -4.08 9.98 -5.14
CA ARG A 124 -4.66 9.06 -6.13
C ARG A 124 -6.16 9.03 -5.94
N ARG A 125 -6.90 9.32 -7.00
CA ARG A 125 -8.38 9.34 -6.97
C ARG A 125 -8.93 7.99 -6.52
N SER A 126 -8.31 6.89 -6.95
CA SER A 126 -8.64 5.52 -6.54
C SER A 126 -8.52 5.30 -5.03
N THR A 127 -7.49 5.82 -4.37
CA THR A 127 -7.32 5.71 -2.91
C THR A 127 -8.46 6.41 -2.17
N HIS A 128 -8.86 7.60 -2.62
CA HIS A 128 -9.97 8.34 -2.00
C HIS A 128 -11.33 7.65 -2.23
N PHE A 129 -11.54 7.10 -3.43
CA PHE A 129 -12.73 6.31 -3.71
C PHE A 129 -12.79 5.05 -2.84
N ALA A 130 -11.67 4.31 -2.73
CA ALA A 130 -11.57 3.13 -1.87
C ALA A 130 -11.84 3.47 -0.41
N PHE A 131 -11.31 4.58 0.11
CA PHE A 131 -11.60 5.04 1.46
C PHE A 131 -13.10 5.31 1.67
N MET A 132 -13.74 6.01 0.73
CA MET A 132 -15.18 6.30 0.79
C MET A 132 -16.05 5.06 0.63
N LEU A 133 -15.64 4.09 -0.18
CA LEU A 133 -16.33 2.82 -0.32
C LEU A 133 -16.18 1.99 0.96
N ASN A 134 -14.97 1.92 1.50
CA ASN A 134 -14.70 1.25 2.77
C ASN A 134 -15.49 1.88 3.92
N SER A 135 -15.75 3.18 3.94
CA SER A 135 -16.59 3.78 4.98
C SER A 135 -18.05 3.33 4.93
N LEU A 136 -18.52 2.82 3.77
CA LEU A 136 -19.84 2.18 3.66
C LEU A 136 -19.80 0.69 3.99
N VAL A 137 -18.73 -0.01 3.60
CA VAL A 137 -18.59 -1.47 3.80
C VAL A 137 -18.16 -1.81 5.23
N THR A 138 -17.35 -0.97 5.86
CA THR A 138 -16.91 -1.18 7.24
C THR A 138 -18.06 -0.92 8.20
N HIS A 139 -18.84 -1.97 8.44
CA HIS A 139 -19.97 -2.01 9.37
C HIS A 139 -19.56 -1.86 10.84
N ARG A 140 -18.25 -1.88 11.14
CA ARG A 140 -17.74 -1.82 12.51
C ARG A 140 -16.81 -0.61 12.68
N PRO A 141 -17.32 0.51 13.21
CA PRO A 141 -16.45 1.58 13.66
C PRO A 141 -15.53 1.06 14.79
N PRO A 142 -14.26 1.52 14.84
CA PRO A 142 -13.35 1.22 15.94
C PRO A 142 -14.01 1.38 17.32
N PRO A 143 -13.83 0.41 18.23
CA PRO A 143 -14.51 0.40 19.53
C PRO A 143 -14.15 1.63 20.38
N GLU A 144 -12.93 2.15 20.24
CA GLU A 144 -12.48 3.38 20.90
C GLU A 144 -13.31 4.60 20.49
N MET A 145 -13.64 4.73 19.20
CA MET A 145 -14.48 5.84 18.72
C MET A 145 -15.93 5.71 19.20
N LEU A 146 -16.46 4.49 19.26
CA LEU A 146 -17.79 4.25 19.81
C LEU A 146 -17.85 4.65 21.29
N ALA A 147 -16.90 4.20 22.10
CA ALA A 147 -16.84 4.52 23.53
C ALA A 147 -16.77 6.05 23.78
N LEU A 148 -15.97 6.76 22.98
CA LEU A 148 -15.88 8.22 23.02
C LEU A 148 -17.21 8.92 22.71
N ILE A 149 -17.94 8.43 21.70
CA ILE A 149 -19.24 8.99 21.29
C ILE A 149 -20.32 8.65 22.32
N GLU A 150 -20.32 7.43 22.87
CA GLU A 150 -21.24 7.00 23.92
C GLU A 150 -21.07 7.81 25.20
N ALA A 151 -19.83 8.05 25.63
CA ALA A 151 -19.54 8.91 26.78
C ALA A 151 -20.09 10.33 26.58
N GLU A 152 -19.92 10.89 25.39
CA GLU A 152 -20.44 12.22 25.04
C GLU A 152 -21.97 12.26 24.93
N LEU A 153 -22.60 11.18 24.44
CA LEU A 153 -24.06 11.02 24.42
C LEU A 153 -24.65 11.00 25.83
N VAL A 154 -24.01 10.27 26.75
CA VAL A 154 -24.39 10.22 28.17
C VAL A 154 -24.22 11.60 28.80
N ARG A 155 -23.10 12.28 28.55
CA ARG A 155 -22.83 13.63 29.06
C ARG A 155 -23.89 14.64 28.61
N GLN A 156 -24.35 14.54 27.36
CA GLN A 156 -25.39 15.41 26.80
C GLN A 156 -26.83 14.93 27.08
N ARG A 157 -27.01 13.79 27.77
CA ARG A 157 -28.31 13.14 28.03
C ARG A 157 -29.15 12.92 26.76
N CYS A 158 -28.48 12.61 25.65
CA CYS A 158 -29.14 12.39 24.36
C CYS A 158 -29.60 10.93 24.23
N LYS A 159 -30.89 10.71 23.96
CA LYS A 159 -31.43 9.38 23.70
C LYS A 159 -31.11 8.95 22.27
N VAL A 160 -30.57 7.74 22.12
CA VAL A 160 -30.16 7.18 20.82
C VAL A 160 -31.31 7.08 19.82
N ALA A 161 -32.54 6.83 20.29
CA ALA A 161 -33.74 6.75 19.46
C ALA A 161 -33.99 8.01 18.60
N TYR A 162 -33.64 9.20 19.10
CA TYR A 162 -33.83 10.47 18.39
C TYR A 162 -32.54 10.98 17.71
N LEU A 163 -31.50 10.15 17.67
CA LEU A 163 -30.23 10.54 17.08
C LEU A 163 -30.37 10.61 15.55
N THR A 164 -30.06 11.78 14.99
CA THR A 164 -29.98 12.01 13.54
C THR A 164 -28.52 12.10 13.11
N LEU A 165 -28.24 11.85 11.83
CA LEU A 165 -26.88 11.97 11.27
C LEU A 165 -26.28 13.36 11.53
N ASN A 166 -27.10 14.42 11.42
CA ASN A 166 -26.68 15.79 11.70
C ASN A 166 -26.27 15.98 13.16
N ARG A 167 -27.04 15.43 14.11
CA ARG A 167 -26.73 15.52 15.54
C ARG A 167 -25.49 14.71 15.89
N LEU A 168 -25.34 13.51 15.32
CA LEU A 168 -24.13 12.70 15.47
C LEU A 168 -22.89 13.45 14.95
N CYS A 169 -22.96 14.08 13.78
CA CYS A 169 -21.86 14.90 13.26
C CYS A 169 -21.53 16.12 14.14
N GLN A 170 -22.48 16.63 14.94
CA GLN A 170 -22.19 17.67 15.95
C GLN A 170 -21.46 17.07 17.16
N ILE A 171 -21.89 15.92 17.65
CA ILE A 171 -21.23 15.19 18.74
C ILE A 171 -19.80 14.82 18.37
N MET A 172 -19.59 14.25 17.18
CA MET A 172 -18.26 13.92 16.65
C MET A 172 -17.35 15.14 16.51
N ARG A 173 -17.88 16.36 16.33
CA ARG A 173 -17.06 17.60 16.38
C ARG A 173 -16.52 17.85 17.77
N THR A 174 -17.37 17.72 18.78
CA THR A 174 -17.02 17.98 20.18
C THR A 174 -15.91 17.05 20.65
N VAL A 175 -15.96 15.79 20.23
CA VAL A 175 -14.96 14.76 20.59
C VAL A 175 -13.72 14.77 19.69
N GLY A 176 -13.63 15.69 18.72
CA GLY A 176 -12.46 15.82 17.84
C GLY A 176 -12.40 14.83 16.67
N LEU A 177 -13.45 14.04 16.42
CA LEU A 177 -13.52 13.02 15.37
C LEU A 177 -13.90 13.58 13.98
N LYS A 178 -13.34 14.75 13.61
CA LYS A 178 -13.69 15.44 12.35
C LYS A 178 -13.31 14.66 11.10
N ASN A 179 -12.19 13.94 11.15
CA ASN A 179 -11.66 13.16 10.03
C ASN A 179 -12.47 11.88 9.76
N HIS A 180 -13.31 11.47 10.71
CA HIS A 180 -14.05 10.22 10.67
C HIS A 180 -15.53 10.41 10.30
N TYR A 181 -15.95 11.57 9.79
CA TYR A 181 -17.36 11.79 9.40
C TYR A 181 -17.86 10.83 8.32
N ALA A 182 -16.96 10.28 7.52
CA ALA A 182 -17.32 9.22 6.58
C ALA A 182 -17.93 8.00 7.30
N LEU A 183 -17.53 7.73 8.55
CA LEU A 183 -18.06 6.64 9.39
C LEU A 183 -19.32 7.02 10.18
N SER A 184 -19.75 8.28 10.17
CA SER A 184 -20.98 8.71 10.86
C SER A 184 -22.22 7.85 10.56
N PRO A 185 -22.46 7.34 9.34
CA PRO A 185 -23.64 6.52 9.06
C PRO A 185 -23.53 5.14 9.69
N SER A 186 -22.33 4.54 9.65
CA SER A 186 -22.01 3.27 10.29
C SER A 186 -22.19 3.37 11.80
N ILE A 187 -21.62 4.41 12.42
CA ILE A 187 -21.77 4.69 13.85
C ILE A 187 -23.24 4.87 14.24
N LEU A 188 -24.01 5.64 13.46
CA LEU A 188 -25.43 5.86 13.75
C LEU A 188 -26.22 4.54 13.73
N SER A 189 -25.97 3.69 12.73
CA SER A 189 -26.61 2.38 12.60
C SER A 189 -26.23 1.46 13.75
N THR A 190 -24.94 1.41 14.12
CA THR A 190 -24.45 0.62 15.26
C THR A 190 -25.10 1.07 16.56
N LEU A 191 -25.16 2.38 16.82
CA LEU A 191 -25.79 2.92 18.03
C LEU A 191 -27.29 2.58 18.08
N LYS A 192 -28.00 2.67 16.95
CA LYS A 192 -29.43 2.34 16.87
C LYS A 192 -29.74 0.85 16.86
N GLY A 193 -28.74 -0.02 16.68
CA GLY A 193 -28.95 -1.45 16.49
C GLY A 193 -29.59 -1.79 15.14
N GLU A 194 -29.53 -0.89 14.16
CA GLU A 194 -30.05 -1.13 12.81
C GLU A 194 -28.95 -1.78 11.95
N ALA A 195 -29.31 -2.78 11.14
CA ALA A 195 -28.39 -3.40 10.20
C ALA A 195 -28.30 -2.55 8.92
N LEU A 196 -27.09 -2.10 8.57
CA LEU A 196 -26.82 -1.51 7.27
C LEU A 196 -26.96 -2.57 6.16
N PRO A 197 -27.50 -2.22 4.98
CA PRO A 197 -27.48 -3.12 3.85
C PRO A 197 -26.04 -3.53 3.49
N HIS A 198 -25.83 -4.80 3.16
CA HIS A 198 -24.49 -5.30 2.83
C HIS A 198 -24.17 -5.09 1.34
N LEU A 199 -22.93 -4.74 1.00
CA LEU A 199 -22.43 -4.74 -0.39
C LEU A 199 -21.79 -6.09 -0.70
N SER A 200 -22.25 -6.78 -1.75
CA SER A 200 -21.61 -8.02 -2.17
C SER A 200 -20.24 -7.75 -2.80
N ILE A 201 -19.37 -8.77 -2.84
CA ILE A 201 -18.08 -8.68 -3.53
C ILE A 201 -18.28 -8.27 -5.00
N ASN A 202 -19.32 -8.79 -5.65
CA ASN A 202 -19.70 -8.43 -7.01
C ASN A 202 -20.13 -6.96 -7.14
N ASP A 203 -20.85 -6.42 -6.16
CA ASP A 203 -21.21 -4.99 -6.15
C ASP A 203 -19.95 -4.11 -6.02
N ILE A 204 -19.02 -4.50 -5.16
CA ILE A 204 -17.74 -3.79 -4.95
C ILE A 204 -16.91 -3.76 -6.24
N ASP A 205 -16.76 -4.90 -6.91
CA ASP A 205 -16.05 -4.99 -8.19
C ASP A 205 -16.74 -4.14 -9.28
N ARG A 206 -18.08 -4.18 -9.37
CA ARG A 206 -18.84 -3.31 -10.27
C ARG A 206 -18.61 -1.82 -9.99
N LEU A 207 -18.57 -1.42 -8.71
CA LEU A 207 -18.30 -0.04 -8.30
C LEU A 207 -16.90 0.41 -8.70
N TYR A 208 -15.88 -0.43 -8.54
CA TYR A 208 -14.52 -0.12 -9.00
C TYR A 208 -14.42 0.01 -10.51
N ARG A 209 -15.03 -0.92 -11.28
CA ARG A 209 -15.06 -0.83 -12.74
C ARG A 209 -15.80 0.42 -13.22
N LEU A 210 -16.90 0.77 -12.56
CA LEU A 210 -17.65 1.98 -12.88
C LEU A 210 -16.83 3.24 -12.56
N PHE A 211 -16.13 3.26 -11.43
CA PHE A 211 -15.23 4.34 -11.05
C PHE A 211 -14.12 4.58 -12.08
N GLU A 212 -13.48 3.53 -12.58
CA GLU A 212 -12.47 3.63 -13.64
C GLU A 212 -13.03 4.22 -14.94
N ARG A 213 -14.23 3.79 -15.36
CA ARG A 213 -14.91 4.36 -16.53
C ARG A 213 -15.26 5.83 -16.33
N VAL A 214 -15.78 6.19 -15.16
CA VAL A 214 -16.14 7.57 -14.81
C VAL A 214 -14.92 8.49 -14.83
N GLN A 215 -13.77 8.04 -14.31
CA GLN A 215 -12.55 8.86 -14.32
C GLN A 215 -12.16 9.26 -15.74
N ARG A 216 -12.12 8.29 -16.66
CA ARG A 216 -11.79 8.55 -18.08
C ARG A 216 -12.79 9.51 -18.72
N ALA A 217 -14.08 9.23 -18.55
CA ALA A 217 -15.14 10.07 -19.09
C ALA A 217 -15.11 11.50 -18.51
N PHE A 218 -14.80 11.67 -17.23
CA PHE A 218 -14.66 12.97 -16.60
C PHE A 218 -13.51 13.78 -17.22
N ASP A 219 -12.33 13.17 -17.38
CA ASP A 219 -11.15 13.87 -17.91
C ASP A 219 -11.37 14.35 -19.36
N GLU A 220 -12.17 13.62 -20.15
CA GLU A 220 -12.53 14.02 -21.52
C GLU A 220 -13.60 15.12 -21.59
N VAL A 221 -14.53 15.14 -20.63
CA VAL A 221 -15.72 16.01 -20.69
C VAL A 221 -15.53 17.31 -19.91
N ILE A 222 -14.67 17.33 -18.88
CA ILE A 222 -14.59 18.46 -17.96
C ILE A 222 -14.27 19.78 -18.67
N ALA A 223 -13.39 19.78 -19.67
CA ALA A 223 -13.05 20.98 -20.45
C ALA A 223 -14.24 21.56 -21.22
N SER A 224 -15.22 20.74 -21.59
CA SER A 224 -16.45 21.19 -22.27
C SER A 224 -17.50 21.77 -21.32
N VAL A 225 -17.46 21.39 -20.04
CA VAL A 225 -18.44 21.79 -19.02
C VAL A 225 -17.95 22.97 -18.20
N ASP A 226 -16.67 22.95 -17.79
CA ASP A 226 -16.05 23.98 -16.96
C ASP A 226 -14.53 24.01 -17.21
N VAL A 227 -14.11 24.93 -18.07
CA VAL A 227 -12.71 25.09 -18.52
C VAL A 227 -11.75 25.34 -17.35
N ASN A 228 -12.21 25.98 -16.27
CA ASN A 228 -11.37 26.35 -15.13
C ASN A 228 -11.32 25.26 -14.04
N ARG A 229 -12.08 24.18 -14.20
CA ARG A 229 -12.19 23.15 -13.17
C ARG A 229 -11.24 21.98 -13.44
N HIS A 230 -10.26 21.84 -12.57
CA HIS A 230 -9.36 20.68 -12.56
C HIS A 230 -9.73 19.64 -11.48
N ASN A 231 -10.60 20.01 -10.54
CA ASN A 231 -10.99 19.15 -9.43
C ASN A 231 -12.09 18.17 -9.84
N PHE A 232 -11.90 16.92 -9.44
CA PHE A 232 -12.86 15.84 -9.64
C PHE A 232 -14.22 16.12 -8.96
N VAL A 233 -15.23 15.31 -9.26
CA VAL A 233 -16.49 15.31 -8.51
C VAL A 233 -16.26 14.84 -7.08
N SER A 234 -17.13 15.26 -6.16
CA SER A 234 -16.98 14.88 -4.75
C SER A 234 -17.26 13.39 -4.56
N TYR A 235 -16.38 12.67 -3.87
CA TYR A 235 -16.51 11.22 -3.70
C TYR A 235 -17.83 10.76 -3.03
N PRO A 236 -18.37 11.41 -1.99
CA PRO A 236 -19.72 11.10 -1.48
C PRO A 236 -20.83 11.26 -2.52
N PHE A 237 -20.70 12.25 -3.43
CA PHE A 237 -21.66 12.44 -4.52
C PHE A 237 -21.47 11.36 -5.59
N LEU A 238 -20.23 11.12 -6.02
CA LEU A 238 -19.91 10.11 -7.01
C LEU A 238 -20.36 8.72 -6.59
N LEU A 239 -20.02 8.30 -5.37
CA LEU A 239 -20.37 6.99 -4.85
C LEU A 239 -21.90 6.83 -4.78
N ARG A 240 -22.63 7.90 -4.44
CA ARG A 240 -24.11 7.91 -4.46
C ARG A 240 -24.64 7.61 -5.86
N GLN A 241 -24.09 8.25 -6.89
CA GLN A 241 -24.50 8.04 -8.27
C GLN A 241 -24.13 6.63 -8.76
N CYS A 242 -22.92 6.16 -8.45
CA CYS A 242 -22.48 4.81 -8.78
C CYS A 242 -23.39 3.74 -8.15
N LEU A 243 -23.78 3.92 -6.88
CA LEU A 243 -24.72 3.04 -6.19
C LEU A 243 -26.10 3.01 -6.87
N GLN A 244 -26.61 4.17 -7.31
CA GLN A 244 -27.85 4.24 -8.07
C GLN A 244 -27.75 3.47 -9.40
N MET A 245 -26.64 3.60 -10.13
CA MET A 245 -26.43 2.90 -11.40
C MET A 245 -26.40 1.37 -11.26
N ILE A 246 -25.88 0.84 -10.15
CA ILE A 246 -25.86 -0.61 -9.89
C ILE A 246 -27.14 -1.13 -9.21
N GLY A 247 -28.17 -0.29 -9.06
CA GLY A 247 -29.44 -0.66 -8.43
C GLY A 247 -29.41 -0.71 -6.90
N ARG A 248 -28.39 -0.13 -6.26
CA ARG A 248 -28.18 -0.10 -4.79
C ARG A 248 -28.50 1.26 -4.19
N ALA A 249 -29.63 1.85 -4.57
CA ALA A 249 -30.08 3.14 -4.04
C ALA A 249 -30.42 3.09 -2.54
N ASP A 250 -30.67 1.90 -1.99
CA ASP A 250 -30.83 1.63 -0.55
C ASP A 250 -29.64 2.15 0.28
N LEU A 251 -28.42 2.08 -0.29
CA LEU A 251 -27.20 2.50 0.38
C LEU A 251 -26.91 3.99 0.25
N ALA A 252 -27.49 4.64 -0.76
CA ALA A 252 -27.26 6.05 -1.04
C ALA A 252 -27.67 6.95 0.14
N GLN A 253 -28.73 6.60 0.88
CA GLN A 253 -29.24 7.39 2.00
C GLN A 253 -28.23 7.56 3.15
N HIS A 254 -27.30 6.62 3.29
CA HIS A 254 -26.30 6.64 4.34
C HIS A 254 -25.14 7.57 3.99
N LEU A 255 -24.93 7.95 2.73
CA LEU A 255 -23.85 8.87 2.37
C LEU A 255 -24.11 10.30 2.84
N PRO A 256 -23.07 11.06 3.26
CA PRO A 256 -23.24 12.47 3.60
C PRO A 256 -23.65 13.28 2.37
N HIS A 257 -24.51 14.28 2.59
CA HIS A 257 -24.88 15.24 1.55
C HIS A 257 -23.87 16.38 1.47
N LEU A 258 -23.74 16.98 0.28
CA LEU A 258 -22.99 18.21 0.09
C LEU A 258 -23.69 19.38 0.81
N LYS A 259 -22.87 20.26 1.42
CA LYS A 259 -23.31 21.37 2.28
C LYS A 259 -24.21 22.38 1.59
N THR A 260 -23.95 22.75 0.33
CA THR A 260 -24.67 23.83 -0.36
C THR A 260 -25.40 23.34 -1.61
N PRO A 261 -26.60 23.88 -1.91
CA PRO A 261 -27.40 23.49 -3.08
C PRO A 261 -26.71 23.81 -4.41
N GLU A 262 -25.98 24.92 -4.50
CA GLU A 262 -25.21 25.27 -5.71
C GLU A 262 -24.12 24.25 -6.02
N LYS A 263 -23.38 23.79 -5.01
CA LYS A 263 -22.37 22.73 -5.18
C LYS A 263 -22.99 21.42 -5.62
N ARG A 264 -24.22 21.11 -5.19
CA ARG A 264 -24.97 19.95 -5.69
C ARG A 264 -25.32 20.13 -7.17
N ARG A 265 -25.90 21.28 -7.54
CA ARG A 265 -26.28 21.59 -8.92
C ARG A 265 -25.10 21.50 -9.88
N GLN A 266 -23.95 22.09 -9.52
CA GLN A 266 -22.73 22.01 -10.31
C GLN A 266 -22.24 20.57 -10.51
N GLN A 267 -22.32 19.73 -9.48
CA GLN A 267 -21.95 18.32 -9.62
C GLN A 267 -22.94 17.52 -10.46
N CYS A 268 -24.24 17.83 -10.38
CA CYS A 268 -25.22 17.23 -11.29
C CYS A 268 -24.92 17.57 -12.75
N LEU A 269 -24.63 18.83 -13.08
CA LEU A 269 -24.33 19.24 -14.47
C LEU A 269 -23.13 18.47 -15.05
N ILE A 270 -22.05 18.32 -14.26
CA ILE A 270 -20.87 17.55 -14.66
C ILE A 270 -21.24 16.07 -14.80
N TRP A 271 -21.99 15.53 -13.84
CA TRP A 271 -22.41 14.13 -13.87
C TRP A 271 -23.26 13.80 -15.09
N ASP A 272 -24.19 14.68 -15.47
CA ASP A 272 -25.02 14.49 -16.66
C ASP A 272 -24.17 14.42 -17.93
N ALA A 273 -23.13 15.25 -18.02
CA ALA A 273 -22.21 15.22 -19.15
C ALA A 273 -21.33 13.95 -19.15
N VAL A 274 -20.87 13.50 -17.98
CA VAL A 274 -20.18 12.21 -17.82
C VAL A 274 -21.09 11.04 -18.22
N LEU A 275 -22.37 11.04 -17.80
CA LEU A 275 -23.34 10.00 -18.16
C LEU A 275 -23.56 9.93 -19.67
N LYS A 276 -23.69 11.08 -20.34
CA LYS A 276 -23.80 11.14 -21.81
C LYS A 276 -22.59 10.49 -22.49
N LYS A 277 -21.39 10.68 -21.92
CA LYS A 277 -20.16 10.08 -22.44
C LYS A 277 -20.04 8.59 -22.14
N LEU A 278 -20.55 8.12 -21.00
CA LEU A 278 -20.55 6.70 -20.62
C LEU A 278 -21.55 5.84 -21.41
N ALA A 279 -22.56 6.47 -21.99
CA ALA A 279 -23.59 5.83 -22.82
C ALA A 279 -23.16 5.67 -24.29
N LEU A 280 -22.07 6.34 -24.70
CA LEU A 280 -21.39 6.21 -25.99
C LEU A 280 -20.24 5.19 -25.87
#